data_AF-A0A0P0WA22-F1
#
_entry.id   AF-A0A0P0WA22-F1
#
_cell.length_a   1.000
_cell.length_b   1.000
_cell.length_c   1.000
_cell.angle_alpha   90.00
_cell.angle_beta   90.00
_cell.angle_gamma   90.00
#
_symmetry.space_group_name_H-M   'P 1'
#
loop_
_entity.id
_entity.type
_entity.pdbx_description
1 polymer ?
#
loop_
_entity_poly.entity_id
_entity_poly.type
_entity_poly.pdbx_seq_one_letter_code
_entity_poly.pdbx_strand_id
1 'polypeptide(L)'
;MEPLGGGGGGPAGAPEIFAGGTGARGSVRRAVVIGNGCAGAENQCLGLLRALGLADRLTLYRAIRPTGGINKWLHFLPISLHKLVDQVLRQMFSSNKFATLFQGAKMAQYTVCNGQSLGLSSVLEADTKRIVTMVNDTFEKEGLALVVACGRDTISYASSIRCLAPDNVFVIQIQHPRYRLDRFDLVVTPRHDYYALTTRGQREFPHLLWRWITAREPPGPNPGPYCWRTSPSRFCCITHCCF
;
A
#
# COMPACT_ATOMS: atom_id res chain seq x y z
N MET A 1 -15.98 28.17 48.07
CA MET A 1 -14.87 27.21 47.94
C MET A 1 -14.42 27.27 46.49
N GLU A 2 -13.13 27.55 46.32
CA GLU A 2 -12.39 27.84 45.08
C GLU A 2 -12.50 26.76 43.98
N PRO A 3 -12.14 27.08 42.72
CA PRO A 3 -12.68 26.44 41.53
C PRO A 3 -11.86 25.24 41.02
N LEU A 4 -12.55 24.28 40.39
CA LEU A 4 -11.93 23.11 39.75
C LEU A 4 -11.44 23.47 38.34
N GLY A 5 -10.14 23.80 38.29
CA GLY A 5 -9.15 23.56 37.24
C GLY A 5 -9.64 23.30 35.82
N GLY A 6 -9.40 24.29 34.96
CA GLY A 6 -9.35 24.12 33.51
C GLY A 6 -8.17 23.23 33.09
N GLY A 7 -8.48 22.01 32.67
CA GLY A 7 -7.58 21.19 31.88
C GLY A 7 -7.57 21.68 30.44
N GLY A 8 -6.62 22.56 30.11
CA GLY A 8 -6.32 22.92 28.73
C GLY A 8 -5.95 21.68 27.94
N GLY A 9 -6.87 21.19 27.11
CA GLY A 9 -6.60 20.18 26.09
C GLY A 9 -5.67 20.77 25.02
N GLY A 10 -4.38 20.78 25.31
CA GLY A 10 -3.36 20.94 24.25
C GLY A 10 -3.54 19.80 23.24
N PRO A 11 -3.36 20.08 21.93
CA PRO A 11 -3.61 19.09 20.89
C PRO A 11 -2.72 17.87 21.13
N ALA A 12 -3.38 16.71 21.20
CA ALA A 12 -2.77 15.40 21.36
C ALA A 12 -1.46 15.32 20.55
N GLY A 13 -0.35 15.12 21.25
CA GLY A 13 0.99 15.20 20.70
C GLY A 13 1.12 14.39 19.42
N ALA A 14 1.63 15.02 18.36
CA ALA A 14 2.05 14.31 17.16
C ALA A 14 3.08 13.25 17.57
N PRO A 15 2.98 12.00 17.06
CA PRO A 15 3.91 10.94 17.43
C PRO A 15 5.35 11.33 17.11
N GLU A 16 6.30 10.97 17.98
CA GLU A 16 7.74 11.36 17.97
C GLU A 16 8.45 11.19 16.61
N ILE A 17 7.93 10.34 15.72
CA ILE A 17 8.40 10.13 14.33
C ILE A 17 8.28 11.41 13.48
N PHE A 18 7.43 12.36 13.86
CA PHE A 18 7.28 13.65 13.16
C PHE A 18 7.84 14.81 13.98
N ALA A 19 7.88 14.68 15.31
CA ALA A 19 8.29 15.73 16.22
C ALA A 19 9.80 15.72 16.45
N GLY A 20 10.58 16.26 15.50
CA GLY A 20 11.83 16.98 15.78
C GLY A 20 12.90 16.31 16.65
N GLY A 21 12.91 14.99 16.82
CA GLY A 21 14.02 14.29 17.46
C GLY A 21 15.31 14.63 16.71
N THR A 22 16.29 15.17 17.42
CA THR A 22 17.52 15.83 16.96
C THR A 22 18.50 14.97 16.14
N GLY A 23 18.07 13.83 15.60
CA GLY A 23 18.84 13.01 14.67
C GLY A 23 18.15 12.88 13.32
N ALA A 24 18.93 12.82 12.24
CA ALA A 24 18.45 12.53 10.88
C ALA A 24 17.52 11.29 10.79
N ARG A 25 17.64 10.36 11.76
CA ARG A 25 16.83 9.14 11.89
C ARG A 25 15.37 9.37 12.32
N GLY A 26 15.06 10.51 12.95
CA GLY A 26 13.75 10.77 13.53
C GLY A 26 12.77 11.46 12.59
N SER A 27 13.22 12.39 11.74
CA SER A 27 12.30 13.19 10.95
C SER A 27 11.95 12.53 9.62
N VAL A 28 10.67 12.24 9.39
CA VAL A 28 10.14 11.93 8.06
C VAL A 28 10.13 13.20 7.22
N ARG A 29 10.91 13.25 6.13
CA ARG A 29 10.97 14.43 5.23
C ARG A 29 10.46 14.17 3.82
N ARG A 30 10.25 12.91 3.45
CA ARG A 30 9.80 12.51 2.11
C ARG A 30 8.82 11.36 2.17
N ALA A 31 8.01 11.27 1.12
CA ALA A 31 7.06 10.18 0.95
C ALA A 31 7.26 9.46 -0.39
N VAL A 32 7.05 8.15 -0.38
CA VAL A 32 7.00 7.32 -1.58
C VAL A 32 5.63 6.69 -1.64
N VAL A 33 4.87 6.98 -2.71
CA VAL A 33 3.57 6.36 -2.93
C VAL A 33 3.73 5.19 -3.88
N ILE A 34 3.17 4.05 -3.54
CA ILE A 34 3.04 2.91 -4.45
C ILE A 34 1.55 2.73 -4.75
N GLY A 35 1.15 3.17 -5.94
CA GLY A 35 -0.21 3.04 -6.46
C GLY A 35 -0.39 1.78 -7.30
N ASN A 36 -1.62 1.28 -7.39
CA ASN A 36 -2.02 0.21 -8.31
C ASN A 36 -2.78 0.74 -9.54
N GLY A 37 -2.84 2.06 -9.74
CA GLY A 37 -3.63 2.68 -10.81
C GLY A 37 -5.12 2.82 -10.54
N CYS A 38 -5.63 2.30 -9.41
CA CYS A 38 -7.01 2.56 -9.01
C CYS A 38 -7.11 3.96 -8.39
N ALA A 39 -7.92 4.83 -8.97
CA ALA A 39 -8.08 6.22 -8.51
C ALA A 39 -8.44 6.31 -7.02
N GLY A 40 -9.36 5.47 -6.54
CA GLY A 40 -9.75 5.46 -5.12
C GLY A 40 -8.61 5.04 -4.18
N ALA A 41 -7.75 4.11 -4.60
CA ALA A 41 -6.62 3.66 -3.80
C ALA A 41 -5.51 4.72 -3.75
N GLU A 42 -5.17 5.32 -4.89
CA GLU A 42 -4.15 6.37 -4.96
C GLU A 42 -4.60 7.65 -4.24
N ASN A 43 -5.87 8.03 -4.35
CA ASN A 43 -6.43 9.16 -3.63
C ASN A 43 -6.35 9.00 -2.11
N GLN A 44 -6.48 7.78 -1.60
CA GLN A 44 -6.29 7.50 -0.17
C GLN A 44 -4.84 7.74 0.27
N CYS A 45 -3.86 7.28 -0.52
CA CYS A 45 -2.45 7.57 -0.24
C CYS A 45 -2.18 9.07 -0.26
N LEU A 46 -2.65 9.76 -1.31
CA LEU A 46 -2.44 11.20 -1.47
C LEU A 46 -3.15 12.00 -0.38
N GLY A 47 -4.35 11.60 0.03
CA GLY A 47 -5.09 12.20 1.14
C GLY A 47 -4.34 12.10 2.47
N LEU A 48 -3.81 10.92 2.77
CA LEU A 48 -2.97 10.71 3.96
C LEU A 48 -1.72 11.59 3.92
N LEU A 49 -1.00 11.64 2.79
CA LEU A 49 0.21 12.45 2.66
C LEU A 49 -0.06 13.96 2.74
N ARG A 50 -1.21 14.42 2.22
CA ARG A 50 -1.66 15.81 2.42
C ARG A 50 -1.89 16.11 3.90
N ALA A 51 -2.56 15.23 4.62
CA ALA A 51 -2.81 15.40 6.06
C ALA A 51 -1.51 15.40 6.88
N LEU A 52 -0.46 14.69 6.41
CA LEU A 52 0.87 14.67 7.04
C LEU A 52 1.79 15.81 6.58
N GLY A 53 1.35 16.69 5.67
CA GLY A 53 2.19 17.77 5.15
C GLY A 53 3.35 17.31 4.25
N LEU A 54 3.21 16.16 3.59
CA LEU A 54 4.21 15.58 2.68
C LEU A 54 3.79 15.64 1.21
N ALA A 55 2.76 16.44 0.88
CA ALA A 55 2.18 16.52 -0.46
C ALA A 55 3.15 17.08 -1.52
N ASP A 56 4.06 17.96 -1.11
CA ASP A 56 5.10 18.60 -1.93
C ASP A 56 6.37 17.75 -2.06
N ARG A 57 6.50 16.67 -1.27
CA ARG A 57 7.71 15.83 -1.17
C ARG A 57 7.42 14.36 -1.41
N LEU A 58 6.54 14.07 -2.36
CA LEU A 58 6.14 12.71 -2.70
C LEU A 58 6.68 12.27 -4.06
N THR A 59 7.07 11.00 -4.16
CA THR A 59 7.34 10.33 -5.44
C THR A 59 6.33 9.21 -5.67
N LEU A 60 5.60 9.26 -6.78
CA LEU A 60 4.59 8.26 -7.13
C LEU A 60 5.18 7.19 -8.05
N TYR A 61 5.17 5.94 -7.55
CA TYR A 61 5.41 4.73 -8.32
C TYR A 61 4.11 3.98 -8.55
N ARG A 62 3.93 3.39 -9.73
CA ARG A 62 2.76 2.58 -10.05
C ARG A 62 3.17 1.13 -10.27
N ALA A 63 2.53 0.22 -9.55
CA ALA A 63 2.59 -1.20 -9.82
C ALA A 63 1.86 -1.47 -11.15
N ILE A 64 2.64 -1.69 -12.21
CA ILE A 64 2.09 -1.99 -13.52
C ILE A 64 1.77 -3.48 -13.58
N ARG A 65 0.48 -3.80 -13.74
CA ARG A 65 0.06 -5.15 -14.11
C ARG A 65 0.31 -5.34 -15.62
N PRO A 66 0.84 -6.48 -16.07
CA PRO A 66 0.87 -6.79 -17.50
C PRO A 66 -0.55 -6.75 -18.06
N THR A 67 -0.85 -5.78 -18.92
CA THR A 67 -2.15 -5.60 -19.56
C THR A 67 -2.12 -6.25 -20.95
N GLY A 68 -3.02 -7.22 -21.20
CA GLY A 68 -3.20 -7.86 -22.51
C GLY A 68 -3.17 -9.40 -22.49
N GLY A 69 -3.92 -10.04 -23.39
CA GLY A 69 -4.05 -11.50 -23.51
C GLY A 69 -5.01 -12.13 -22.48
N ILE A 70 -4.77 -13.38 -22.10
CA ILE A 70 -5.56 -14.09 -21.05
C ILE A 70 -5.50 -13.42 -19.67
N ASN A 71 -4.54 -12.50 -19.50
CA ASN A 71 -4.42 -11.63 -18.35
C ASN A 71 -5.63 -10.70 -18.15
N LYS A 72 -6.42 -10.43 -19.21
CA LYS A 72 -7.71 -9.73 -19.11
C LYS A 72 -8.75 -10.54 -18.33
N TRP A 73 -8.66 -11.87 -18.35
CA TRP A 73 -9.55 -12.75 -17.61
C TRP A 73 -9.05 -13.00 -16.16
N LEU A 74 -7.73 -12.91 -15.94
CA LEU A 74 -7.06 -13.19 -14.66
C LEU A 74 -6.84 -11.95 -13.77
N HIS A 75 -7.56 -10.84 -14.03
CA HIS A 75 -7.44 -9.61 -13.25
C HIS A 75 -7.67 -9.80 -11.74
N PHE A 76 -8.44 -10.81 -11.33
CA PHE A 76 -8.72 -11.11 -9.92
C PHE A 76 -7.54 -11.76 -9.17
N LEU A 77 -6.56 -12.33 -9.88
CA LEU A 77 -5.40 -12.99 -9.26
C LEU A 77 -4.33 -11.98 -8.83
N PRO A 78 -3.69 -12.15 -7.66
CA PRO A 78 -2.49 -11.39 -7.24
C PRO A 78 -1.41 -11.26 -8.32
N ILE A 79 -0.67 -10.13 -8.36
CA ILE A 79 0.44 -9.92 -9.33
C ILE A 79 1.49 -11.02 -9.27
N SER A 80 1.78 -11.62 -8.11
CA SER A 80 2.73 -12.74 -8.02
C SER A 80 2.26 -13.96 -8.82
N LEU A 81 0.96 -14.27 -8.78
CA LEU A 81 0.36 -15.30 -9.64
C LEU A 81 0.34 -14.84 -11.09
N HIS A 82 0.16 -13.54 -11.36
CA HIS A 82 0.20 -13.02 -12.72
C HIS A 82 1.59 -13.11 -13.34
N LYS A 83 2.66 -12.82 -12.59
CA LYS A 83 4.05 -13.00 -13.05
C LYS A 83 4.39 -14.48 -13.22
N LEU A 84 3.94 -15.33 -12.31
CA LEU A 84 4.12 -16.78 -12.42
C LEU A 84 3.35 -17.36 -13.61
N VAL A 85 2.08 -16.96 -13.80
CA VAL A 85 1.27 -17.34 -14.96
C VAL A 85 1.89 -16.80 -16.24
N ASP A 86 2.32 -15.53 -16.28
CA ASP A 86 3.02 -14.97 -17.44
C ASP A 86 4.33 -15.70 -17.74
N GLN A 87 5.11 -16.09 -16.73
CA GLN A 87 6.31 -16.91 -16.91
C GLN A 87 5.99 -18.32 -17.42
N VAL A 88 5.00 -19.00 -16.84
CA VAL A 88 4.56 -20.33 -17.29
C VAL A 88 4.01 -20.25 -18.71
N LEU A 89 3.22 -19.22 -19.01
CA LEU A 89 2.70 -18.97 -20.35
C LEU A 89 3.83 -18.70 -21.32
N ARG A 90 4.79 -17.82 -20.99
CA ARG A 90 5.98 -17.60 -21.83
C ARG A 90 6.74 -18.89 -22.06
N GLN A 91 6.90 -19.72 -21.03
CA GLN A 91 7.59 -21.01 -21.14
C GLN A 91 6.82 -22.00 -22.04
N MET A 92 5.49 -22.01 -21.96
CA MET A 92 4.60 -22.77 -22.85
C MET A 92 4.60 -22.20 -24.29
N PHE A 93 4.66 -20.87 -24.45
CA PHE A 93 4.63 -20.15 -25.72
C PHE A 93 5.99 -20.11 -26.43
N SER A 94 7.11 -20.23 -25.71
CA SER A 94 8.44 -20.50 -26.30
C SER A 94 8.50 -21.88 -26.95
N SER A 95 7.62 -22.81 -26.55
CA SER A 95 7.47 -24.12 -27.19
C SER A 95 6.55 -24.02 -28.43
N ASN A 96 6.93 -23.20 -29.40
CA ASN A 96 6.55 -23.08 -30.83
C ASN A 96 5.16 -23.54 -31.38
N LYS A 97 4.11 -23.80 -30.59
CA LYS A 97 2.84 -24.33 -31.13
C LYS A 97 1.62 -23.40 -31.09
N PHE A 98 1.67 -22.26 -30.39
CA PHE A 98 0.48 -21.40 -30.24
C PHE A 98 0.71 -19.89 -30.39
N ALA A 99 1.85 -19.46 -30.92
CA ALA A 99 2.16 -18.04 -31.14
C ALA A 99 1.25 -17.36 -32.20
N THR A 100 0.59 -18.12 -33.06
CA THR A 100 -0.24 -17.59 -34.16
C THR A 100 -1.61 -17.05 -33.71
N LEU A 101 -2.12 -17.41 -32.53
CA LEU A 101 -3.50 -17.09 -32.16
C LEU A 101 -3.73 -15.70 -31.56
N PHE A 102 -2.68 -15.00 -31.10
CA PHE A 102 -2.85 -13.70 -30.41
C PHE A 102 -1.96 -12.56 -30.94
N GLN A 103 -1.47 -12.67 -32.17
CA GLN A 103 -0.63 -11.64 -32.81
C GLN A 103 -1.39 -10.37 -33.26
N GLY A 104 -2.59 -10.12 -32.71
CA GLY A 104 -3.47 -9.03 -33.12
C GLY A 104 -3.91 -8.13 -31.96
N ALA A 105 -3.00 -7.37 -31.37
CA ALA A 105 -3.32 -6.07 -30.72
C ALA A 105 -2.03 -5.36 -30.31
N LYS A 106 -1.57 -4.45 -31.17
CA LYS A 106 -0.48 -3.50 -30.90
C LYS A 106 -0.73 -2.77 -29.58
N MET A 107 0.35 -2.62 -28.81
CA MET A 107 0.40 -1.88 -27.55
C MET A 107 -0.01 -0.43 -27.76
N ALA A 108 -1.19 -0.05 -27.26
CA ALA A 108 -1.52 1.33 -26.99
C ALA A 108 -0.97 1.65 -25.59
N GLN A 109 0.09 2.46 -25.53
CA GLN A 109 0.51 3.11 -24.29
C GLN A 109 -0.66 3.94 -23.77
N TYR A 110 -1.19 3.60 -22.59
CA TYR A 110 -2.25 4.36 -21.96
C TYR A 110 -1.68 5.67 -21.44
N THR A 111 -1.99 6.76 -22.14
CA THR A 111 -1.86 8.13 -21.65
C THR A 111 -2.69 8.29 -20.37
N VAL A 112 -2.03 8.68 -19.28
CA VAL A 112 -2.66 8.98 -17.99
C VAL A 112 -3.72 10.06 -18.18
N CYS A 113 -4.97 9.79 -17.76
CA CYS A 113 -6.01 10.81 -17.70
C CYS A 113 -5.54 11.94 -16.79
N ASN A 114 -5.34 13.11 -17.40
CA ASN A 114 -4.84 14.32 -16.80
C ASN A 114 -5.89 14.93 -15.86
N GLY A 115 -6.00 14.37 -14.64
CA GLY A 115 -6.72 15.00 -13.53
C GLY A 115 -5.80 15.99 -12.83
N GLN A 116 -5.82 17.24 -13.30
CA GLN A 116 -5.40 18.47 -12.60
C GLN A 116 -4.24 18.38 -11.57
N SER A 117 -3.05 18.76 -12.06
CA SER A 117 -2.10 19.67 -11.41
C SER A 117 -1.67 19.42 -9.95
N LEU A 118 -0.70 18.52 -9.75
CA LEU A 118 0.33 18.67 -8.71
C LEU A 118 1.67 18.11 -9.22
N GLY A 119 2.30 18.74 -10.22
CA GLY A 119 3.74 18.59 -10.51
C GLY A 119 4.36 17.18 -10.53
N LEU A 120 3.59 16.11 -10.80
CA LEU A 120 4.09 14.74 -10.80
C LEU A 120 4.82 14.46 -12.11
N SER A 121 6.10 14.85 -12.18
CA SER A 121 7.01 14.49 -13.26
C SER A 121 7.07 12.97 -13.41
N SER A 122 6.50 12.44 -14.50
CA SER A 122 6.44 11.02 -14.91
C SER A 122 6.13 10.00 -13.80
N VAL A 123 4.92 9.44 -13.79
CA VAL A 123 4.60 8.24 -13.01
C VAL A 123 5.62 7.14 -13.33
N LEU A 124 6.40 6.73 -12.32
CA LEU A 124 7.46 5.73 -12.47
C LEU A 124 6.89 4.32 -12.30
N GLU A 125 7.43 3.34 -13.01
CA GLU A 125 7.12 1.93 -12.73
C GLU A 125 7.69 1.54 -11.36
N ALA A 126 6.87 0.86 -10.54
CA ALA A 126 7.31 0.36 -9.25
C ALA A 126 8.34 -0.77 -9.42
N ASP A 127 9.56 -0.51 -8.96
CA ASP A 127 10.63 -1.49 -8.81
C ASP A 127 11.19 -1.41 -7.39
N THR A 128 10.99 -2.48 -6.62
CA THR A 128 11.45 -2.60 -5.23
C THR A 128 12.93 -2.26 -5.07
N LYS A 129 13.80 -2.78 -5.94
CA LYS A 129 15.25 -2.58 -5.79
C LYS A 129 15.62 -1.13 -6.03
N ARG A 130 15.06 -0.52 -7.08
CA ARG A 130 15.31 0.90 -7.38
C ARG A 130 14.82 1.82 -6.26
N ILE A 131 13.64 1.56 -5.71
CA ILE A 131 13.09 2.34 -4.60
C ILE A 131 14.00 2.21 -3.36
N VAL A 132 14.42 1.00 -3.01
CA VAL A 132 15.31 0.77 -1.86
C VAL A 132 16.67 1.44 -2.05
N THR A 133 17.29 1.31 -3.23
CA THR A 133 18.55 1.99 -3.54
C THR A 133 18.39 3.51 -3.40
N MET A 134 17.36 4.09 -4.02
CA MET A 134 17.07 5.52 -3.90
C MET A 134 16.90 5.96 -2.44
N VAL A 135 16.14 5.20 -1.65
CA VAL A 135 15.91 5.50 -0.23
C VAL A 135 17.22 5.48 0.55
N ASN A 136 18.05 4.47 0.34
CA ASN A 136 19.33 4.33 1.04
C ASN A 136 20.32 5.44 0.65
N ASP A 137 20.45 5.72 -0.64
CA ASP A 137 21.37 6.75 -1.16
C ASP A 137 20.99 8.16 -0.67
N THR A 138 19.71 8.40 -0.40
CA THR A 138 19.20 9.71 0.06
C THR A 138 19.02 9.80 1.57
N PHE A 139 19.25 8.72 2.33
CA PHE A 139 18.91 8.64 3.75
C PHE A 139 19.62 9.69 4.61
N GLU A 140 20.92 9.92 4.41
CA GLU A 140 21.68 10.90 5.20
C GLU A 140 21.16 12.34 5.02
N LYS A 141 20.68 12.67 3.82
CA LYS A 141 20.18 14.01 3.49
C LYS A 141 18.71 14.20 3.88
N GLU A 142 17.90 13.18 3.62
CA GLU A 142 16.43 13.28 3.66
C GLU A 142 15.79 12.48 4.81
N GLY A 143 16.58 11.79 5.62
CA GLY A 143 16.12 11.04 6.80
C GLY A 143 15.25 9.83 6.45
N LEU A 144 14.30 9.51 7.33
CA LEU A 144 13.37 8.39 7.17
C LEU A 144 12.40 8.63 6.01
N ALA A 145 12.22 7.64 5.13
CA ALA A 145 11.22 7.68 4.07
C ALA A 145 9.89 7.10 4.53
N LEU A 146 8.78 7.81 4.32
CA LEU A 146 7.45 7.27 4.54
C LEU A 146 6.93 6.61 3.26
N VAL A 147 6.75 5.29 3.27
CA VAL A 147 6.22 4.55 2.12
C VAL A 147 4.74 4.31 2.34
N VAL A 148 3.88 4.83 1.47
CA VAL A 148 2.43 4.61 1.53
C VAL A 148 1.98 3.82 0.31
N ALA A 149 1.50 2.61 0.52
CA ALA A 149 1.00 1.72 -0.51
C ALA A 149 -0.48 1.48 -0.32
N CYS A 150 -1.28 1.47 -1.40
CA CYS A 150 -2.68 1.11 -1.33
C CYS A 150 -3.04 0.06 -2.39
N GLY A 151 -3.90 -0.88 -2.01
CA GLY A 151 -4.41 -1.91 -2.92
C GLY A 151 -3.66 -3.24 -2.85
N ARG A 152 -4.33 -4.31 -3.29
CA ARG A 152 -3.78 -5.67 -3.29
C ARG A 152 -2.47 -5.83 -4.07
N ASP A 153 -2.35 -5.12 -5.17
CA ASP A 153 -1.22 -5.25 -6.11
C ASP A 153 0.08 -4.62 -5.57
N THR A 154 -0.02 -3.77 -4.53
CA THR A 154 1.12 -3.06 -3.94
C THR A 154 1.71 -3.78 -2.71
N ILE A 155 0.99 -4.76 -2.17
CA ILE A 155 1.37 -5.57 -0.99
C ILE A 155 2.79 -6.14 -1.13
N SER A 156 3.10 -6.73 -2.29
CA SER A 156 4.41 -7.36 -2.52
C SER A 156 5.54 -6.33 -2.53
N TYR A 157 5.29 -5.13 -3.06
CA TYR A 157 6.28 -4.06 -3.09
C TYR A 157 6.51 -3.50 -1.69
N ALA A 158 5.43 -3.14 -0.99
CA ALA A 158 5.48 -2.60 0.36
C ALA A 158 6.16 -3.56 1.35
N SER A 159 5.76 -4.85 1.34
CA SER A 159 6.40 -5.87 2.18
C SER A 159 7.88 -6.07 1.85
N SER A 160 8.27 -5.99 0.57
CA SER A 160 9.66 -6.20 0.17
C SER A 160 10.53 -4.99 0.53
N ILE A 161 10.04 -3.77 0.31
CA ILE A 161 10.73 -2.52 0.70
C ILE A 161 10.95 -2.50 2.21
N ARG A 162 9.92 -2.84 3.00
CA ARG A 162 10.04 -2.95 4.47
C ARG A 162 11.13 -3.94 4.88
N CYS A 163 11.20 -5.08 4.19
CA CYS A 163 12.18 -6.13 4.50
C CYS A 163 13.62 -5.73 4.12
N LEU A 164 13.79 -4.96 3.04
CA LEU A 164 15.11 -4.62 2.50
C LEU A 164 15.71 -3.33 3.09
N ALA A 165 14.88 -2.43 3.61
CA ALA A 165 15.33 -1.15 4.18
C ALA A 165 14.67 -0.86 5.56
N PRO A 166 14.64 -1.80 6.52
CA PRO A 166 13.83 -1.71 7.74
C PRO A 166 14.15 -0.49 8.63
N ASP A 167 15.37 0.03 8.57
CA ASP A 167 15.80 1.19 9.37
C ASP A 167 15.62 2.54 8.65
N ASN A 168 15.34 2.51 7.34
CA ASN A 168 15.30 3.69 6.49
C ASN A 168 13.89 4.01 5.97
N VAL A 169 12.93 3.11 6.20
CA VAL A 169 11.54 3.27 5.79
C VAL A 169 10.56 3.03 6.93
N PHE A 170 9.46 3.79 6.92
CA PHE A 170 8.24 3.47 7.64
C PHE A 170 7.13 3.17 6.62
N VAL A 171 6.65 1.93 6.59
CA VAL A 171 5.74 1.43 5.55
C VAL A 171 4.30 1.36 6.05
N ILE A 172 3.44 2.18 5.45
CA ILE A 172 2.00 2.19 5.64
C ILE A 172 1.32 1.46 4.47
N GLN A 173 0.57 0.40 4.78
CA GLN A 173 -0.29 -0.28 3.81
C GLN A 173 -1.75 0.11 4.06
N ILE A 174 -2.35 0.82 3.12
CA ILE A 174 -3.78 1.10 3.08
C ILE A 174 -4.49 -0.06 2.37
N GLN A 175 -5.68 -0.42 2.85
CA GLN A 175 -6.39 -1.66 2.55
C GLN A 175 -5.73 -2.88 3.21
N HIS A 176 -6.55 -3.77 3.77
CA HIS A 176 -6.06 -4.95 4.46
C HIS A 176 -5.34 -5.87 3.47
N PRO A 177 -4.06 -6.24 3.72
CA PRO A 177 -3.28 -7.03 2.78
C PRO A 177 -3.73 -8.49 2.66
N ARG A 178 -4.67 -8.96 3.49
CA ARG A 178 -5.06 -10.39 3.63
C ARG A 178 -3.85 -11.33 3.72
N TYR A 179 -2.77 -10.80 4.27
CA TYR A 179 -1.46 -11.38 4.42
C TYR A 179 -0.93 -11.01 5.81
N ARG A 180 0.23 -11.54 6.18
CA ARG A 180 0.90 -11.27 7.45
C ARG A 180 1.03 -9.76 7.73
N LEU A 181 0.36 -9.27 8.77
CA LEU A 181 0.34 -7.84 9.11
C LEU A 181 1.70 -7.36 9.62
N ASP A 182 2.50 -8.26 10.20
CA ASP A 182 3.84 -7.97 10.69
C ASP A 182 4.84 -7.64 9.57
N ARG A 183 4.46 -7.74 8.29
CA ARG A 183 5.30 -7.33 7.16
C ARG A 183 5.27 -5.82 6.86
N PHE A 184 4.49 -5.07 7.63
CA PHE A 184 4.30 -3.62 7.49
C PHE A 184 4.47 -2.93 8.86
N ASP A 185 4.72 -1.63 8.88
CA ASP A 185 4.78 -0.87 10.13
C ASP A 185 3.40 -0.49 10.63
N LEU A 186 2.57 -0.01 9.70
CA LEU A 186 1.19 0.35 9.96
C LEU A 186 0.31 -0.16 8.83
N VAL A 187 -0.78 -0.84 9.18
CA VAL A 187 -1.82 -1.21 8.22
C VAL A 187 -3.07 -0.39 8.54
N VAL A 188 -3.58 0.33 7.53
CA VAL A 188 -4.80 1.12 7.64
C VAL A 188 -5.87 0.47 6.78
N THR A 189 -6.91 -0.04 7.41
CA THR A 189 -7.91 -0.88 6.76
C THR A 189 -9.27 -0.20 6.76
N PRO A 190 -9.96 -0.04 5.61
CA PRO A 190 -11.32 0.43 5.64
C PRO A 190 -12.23 -0.64 6.26
N ARG A 191 -13.27 -0.22 6.99
CA ARG A 191 -14.19 -1.14 7.69
C ARG A 191 -14.78 -2.23 6.79
N HIS A 192 -15.03 -1.92 5.51
CA HIS A 192 -15.62 -2.87 4.57
C HIS A 192 -14.70 -4.07 4.25
N ASP A 193 -13.39 -3.98 4.53
CA ASP A 193 -12.52 -5.14 4.37
C ASP A 193 -12.95 -6.31 5.27
N TYR A 194 -13.53 -6.04 6.43
CA TYR A 194 -13.97 -7.08 7.36
C TYR A 194 -15.36 -7.63 7.02
N TYR A 195 -15.99 -7.21 5.92
CA TYR A 195 -17.34 -7.64 5.55
C TYR A 195 -17.47 -9.18 5.45
N ALA A 196 -16.45 -9.87 4.94
CA ALA A 196 -16.43 -11.32 4.84
C ALA A 196 -16.45 -12.06 6.19
N LEU A 197 -16.14 -11.37 7.30
CA LEU A 197 -16.23 -11.91 8.66
C LEU A 197 -17.64 -11.76 9.25
N THR A 198 -18.50 -10.95 8.64
CA THR A 198 -19.90 -10.83 9.09
C THR A 198 -20.68 -12.09 8.72
N THR A 199 -21.70 -12.42 9.52
CA THR A 199 -22.60 -13.56 9.25
C THR A 199 -23.24 -13.48 7.86
N ARG A 200 -23.52 -12.26 7.39
CA ARG A 200 -24.01 -11.99 6.04
C ARG A 200 -22.95 -12.28 4.98
N GLY A 201 -21.74 -11.73 5.13
CA GLY A 201 -20.63 -11.97 4.21
C GLY A 201 -20.25 -13.46 4.10
N GLN A 202 -20.29 -14.19 5.22
CA GLN A 202 -20.02 -15.64 5.25
C GLN A 202 -21.02 -16.45 4.41
N ARG A 203 -22.27 -15.99 4.27
CA ARG A 203 -23.29 -16.63 3.42
C ARG A 203 -23.16 -16.24 1.95
N GLU A 204 -22.68 -15.04 1.66
CA GLU A 204 -22.56 -14.52 0.29
C GLU A 204 -21.30 -15.03 -0.43
N PHE A 205 -20.19 -15.26 0.29
CA PHE A 205 -18.92 -15.67 -0.34
C PHE A 205 -18.76 -17.19 -0.44
N PRO A 206 -18.41 -17.73 -1.63
CA PRO A 206 -18.04 -19.13 -1.79
C PRO A 206 -16.83 -19.48 -0.91
N HIS A 207 -16.90 -20.62 -0.22
CA HIS A 207 -15.84 -21.06 0.71
C HIS A 207 -14.46 -21.16 0.04
N LEU A 208 -14.40 -21.52 -1.25
CA LEU A 208 -13.14 -21.60 -2.01
C LEU A 208 -12.40 -20.26 -2.09
N LEU A 209 -13.12 -19.13 -2.07
CA LEU A 209 -12.53 -17.80 -2.17
C LEU A 209 -12.18 -17.19 -0.81
N TRP A 210 -12.62 -17.80 0.30
CA TRP A 210 -12.45 -17.24 1.64
C TRP A 210 -10.99 -16.96 1.98
N ARG A 211 -10.06 -17.82 1.55
CA ARG A 211 -8.62 -17.64 1.82
C ARG A 211 -8.06 -16.35 1.21
N TRP A 212 -8.68 -15.84 0.15
CA TRP A 212 -8.25 -14.63 -0.57
C TRP A 212 -9.06 -13.39 -0.19
N ILE A 213 -10.31 -13.57 0.24
CA ILE A 213 -11.21 -12.47 0.60
C ILE A 213 -11.09 -12.12 2.08
N THR A 214 -10.89 -13.10 2.96
CA THR A 214 -10.98 -12.93 4.42
C THR A 214 -9.74 -12.27 5.00
N ALA A 215 -9.95 -11.35 5.93
CA ALA A 215 -8.91 -10.69 6.70
C ALA A 215 -8.19 -11.73 7.55
N ARG A 216 -6.88 -11.86 7.35
CA ARG A 216 -6.04 -12.65 8.25
C ARG A 216 -5.68 -11.74 9.42
N GLU A 217 -5.84 -12.22 10.64
CA GLU A 217 -5.67 -11.42 11.87
C GLU A 217 -6.73 -10.31 11.99
N PRO A 218 -8.02 -10.67 12.21
CA PRO A 218 -9.10 -9.71 12.42
C PRO A 218 -8.87 -8.83 13.67
N PRO A 219 -9.64 -7.74 13.85
CA PRO A 219 -9.49 -6.84 14.98
C PRO A 219 -9.53 -7.62 16.29
N GLY A 220 -8.43 -7.58 17.02
CA GLY A 220 -8.33 -8.18 18.35
C GLY A 220 -8.86 -7.23 19.44
N PRO A 221 -9.16 -7.74 20.64
CA PRO A 221 -9.67 -6.92 21.74
C PRO A 221 -8.68 -5.88 22.33
N ASN A 222 -7.48 -5.66 21.76
CA ASN A 222 -6.49 -4.78 22.40
C ASN A 222 -5.54 -4.05 21.41
N PRO A 223 -5.32 -2.71 21.52
CA PRO A 223 -5.89 -1.77 22.48
C PRO A 223 -7.22 -1.10 22.08
N GLY A 224 -7.97 -1.64 21.13
CA GLY A 224 -9.35 -1.24 20.88
C GLY A 224 -9.92 -1.81 19.58
N PRO A 225 -11.24 -1.71 19.33
CA PRO A 225 -11.84 -2.26 18.11
C PRO A 225 -11.36 -1.57 16.83
N TYR A 226 -10.74 -0.39 16.95
CA TYR A 226 -10.30 0.44 15.83
C TYR A 226 -8.79 0.46 15.61
N CYS A 227 -7.98 0.04 16.58
CA CYS A 227 -6.56 -0.17 16.33
C CYS A 227 -6.00 -1.20 17.30
N TRP A 228 -5.23 -2.16 16.78
CA TRP A 228 -4.58 -3.23 17.53
C TRP A 228 -3.12 -3.37 17.16
N ARG A 229 -2.35 -3.90 18.10
CA ARG A 229 -0.94 -4.24 17.89
C ARG A 229 -0.84 -5.57 17.15
N THR A 230 -0.04 -5.63 16.08
CA THR A 230 0.21 -6.86 15.31
C THR A 230 1.57 -7.48 15.63
N SER A 231 2.52 -6.66 16.09
CA SER A 231 3.85 -7.05 16.58
C SER A 231 4.44 -5.91 17.43
N PRO A 232 5.59 -6.07 18.11
CA PRO A 232 6.28 -4.94 18.75
C PRO A 232 6.40 -3.76 17.77
N SER A 233 5.88 -2.60 18.19
CA SER A 233 5.83 -1.36 17.39
C SER A 233 5.05 -1.40 16.06
N ARG A 234 4.26 -2.44 15.79
CA ARG A 234 3.44 -2.57 14.57
C ARG A 234 1.96 -2.56 14.88
N PHE A 235 1.19 -1.87 14.05
CA PHE A 235 -0.23 -1.63 14.30
C PHE A 235 -1.08 -1.88 13.07
N CYS A 236 -2.32 -2.29 13.30
CA CYS A 236 -3.37 -2.29 12.29
C CYS A 236 -4.52 -1.46 12.83
N CYS A 237 -4.97 -0.45 12.07
CA CYS A 237 -6.10 0.38 12.43
C CYS A 237 -7.24 0.27 11.40
N ILE A 238 -8.48 0.43 11.85
CA ILE A 238 -9.69 0.49 11.04
C ILE A 238 -10.12 1.94 10.85
N THR A 239 -10.39 2.33 9.61
CA THR A 239 -11.01 3.61 9.28
C THR A 239 -12.47 3.44 8.90
N HIS A 240 -13.30 4.42 9.28
CA HIS A 240 -14.68 4.52 8.83
C HIS A 240 -14.81 5.06 7.40
N CYS A 241 -13.83 5.84 6.92
CA CYS A 241 -13.80 6.41 5.58
C CYS A 241 -12.68 5.83 4.74
N CYS A 242 -12.98 5.58 3.46
CA CYS A 242 -12.00 5.76 2.39
C CYS A 242 -11.91 7.27 2.16
N PHE A 243 -10.72 7.85 2.29
CA PHE A 243 -10.50 9.25 1.89
C PHE A 243 -10.74 9.44 0.38
#